data_AF-A0AAD7F1W6-F1
#
_entry.id   AF-A0AAD7F1W6-F1
#
_cell.length_a   1.000
_cell.length_b   1.000
_cell.length_c   1.000
_cell.angle_alpha   90.00
_cell.angle_beta   90.00
_cell.angle_gamma   90.00
#
_symmetry.space_group_name_H-M   'P 1'
#
loop_
_entity.id
_entity.type
_entity.pdbx_description
1 polymer ?
#
loop_
_entity_poly.entity_id
_entity_poly.type
_entity_poly.pdbx_seq_one_letter_code
_entity_poly.pdbx_strand_id
1 'polypeptide(L)'
;MIQQGIGHVNMMADVVLVNASPEDLRAILRNMLSSKTPGLVAAFLASTRTRLHHRSGGGAVAELKQPFSEAGPDAPAPQLLASLARARMLYGSGLGFASLQPLAAVVRSTIGHRWLPEGQIAYALVMADADIAQGLQSCKEEMQGGAAVDYAAGSAALKELAAALEASRRDVDEWGGEFPFERAMFSVLDFKL
;
A
#
# COMPACT_ATOMS: atom_id res chain seq x y z
N MET A 1 14.89 -33.87 0.18
CA MET A 1 13.74 -33.68 1.10
C MET A 1 14.23 -32.81 2.25
N ILE A 2 13.99 -31.49 2.21
CA ILE A 2 14.41 -30.58 3.28
C ILE A 2 13.18 -30.30 4.12
N GLN A 3 13.16 -30.85 5.34
CA GLN A 3 12.18 -30.53 6.36
C GLN A 3 12.36 -29.07 6.75
N GLN A 4 11.41 -28.19 6.39
CA GLN A 4 11.34 -26.88 7.01
C GLN A 4 10.71 -27.04 8.39
N GLY A 5 11.57 -27.14 9.40
CA GLY A 5 11.15 -27.07 10.80
C GLY A 5 10.64 -25.66 11.09
N ILE A 6 9.39 -25.54 11.51
CA ILE A 6 8.90 -24.33 12.17
C ILE A 6 9.75 -24.18 13.44
N GLY A 7 10.73 -23.28 13.40
CA GLY A 7 11.55 -22.95 14.57
C GLY A 7 10.63 -22.38 15.65
N HIS A 8 10.52 -23.06 16.78
CA HIS A 8 9.80 -22.54 17.94
C HIS A 8 10.46 -21.22 18.37
N VAL A 9 9.67 -20.15 18.52
CA VAL A 9 10.19 -18.88 19.05
C VAL A 9 10.68 -19.15 20.47
N ASN A 10 11.92 -18.78 20.79
CA ASN A 10 12.44 -18.96 22.14
C ASN A 10 11.52 -18.28 23.17
N MET A 11 11.21 -18.95 24.29
CA MET A 11 10.32 -18.43 25.33
C MET A 11 10.71 -17.03 25.81
N MET A 12 12.00 -16.72 25.92
CA MET A 12 12.47 -15.38 26.31
C MET A 12 12.16 -14.33 25.24
N ALA A 13 12.30 -14.70 23.96
CA ALA A 13 11.93 -13.82 22.85
C ALA A 13 10.41 -13.61 22.79
N ASP A 14 9.62 -14.65 23.06
CA ASP A 14 8.16 -14.58 23.09
C ASP A 14 7.66 -13.64 24.21
N VAL A 15 8.24 -13.73 25.41
CA VAL A 15 7.94 -12.81 26.52
C VAL A 15 8.22 -11.35 26.13
N VAL A 16 9.33 -11.07 25.43
CA VAL A 16 9.61 -9.73 24.92
C VAL A 16 8.56 -9.30 23.89
N LEU A 17 8.22 -10.16 22.92
CA LEU A 17 7.25 -9.85 21.88
C LEU A 17 5.85 -9.55 22.43
N VAL A 18 5.43 -10.24 23.49
CA VAL A 18 4.12 -10.06 24.12
C VAL A 18 4.04 -8.77 24.95
N ASN A 19 5.15 -8.32 25.54
CA ASN A 19 5.15 -7.21 26.50
C ASN A 19 5.75 -5.90 25.97
N ALA A 20 6.50 -5.94 24.87
CA ALA A 20 7.11 -4.74 24.30
C ALA A 20 6.06 -3.80 23.68
N SER A 21 6.26 -2.49 23.84
CA SER A 21 5.44 -1.50 23.15
C SER A 21 5.66 -1.56 21.63
N PRO A 22 4.71 -1.09 20.80
CA PRO A 22 4.92 -0.97 19.35
C PRO A 22 6.16 -0.12 19.01
N GLU A 23 6.44 0.91 19.79
CA GLU A 23 7.60 1.78 19.66
C GLU A 23 8.90 1.02 19.91
N ASP A 24 8.97 0.24 20.99
CA ASP A 24 10.13 -0.58 21.33
C ASP A 24 10.37 -1.67 20.28
N LEU A 25 9.30 -2.35 19.83
CA LEU A 25 9.39 -3.36 18.78
C LEU A 25 9.94 -2.76 17.48
N ARG A 26 9.49 -1.56 17.09
CA ARG A 26 10.03 -0.86 15.90
C ARG A 26 11.50 -0.48 16.09
N ALA A 27 11.89 -0.02 17.27
CA ALA A 27 13.28 0.33 17.56
C ALA A 27 14.20 -0.89 17.51
N ILE A 28 13.80 -1.99 18.15
CA ILE A 28 14.52 -3.27 18.14
C ILE A 28 14.66 -3.79 16.71
N LEU A 29 13.56 -3.85 15.95
CA LEU A 29 13.58 -4.32 14.56
C LEU A 29 14.48 -3.45 13.66
N ARG A 30 14.43 -2.12 13.81
CA ARG A 30 15.34 -1.24 13.04
C ARG A 30 16.80 -1.48 13.37
N ASN A 31 17.13 -1.65 14.66
CA ASN A 31 18.49 -1.97 15.09
C ASN A 31 18.96 -3.32 14.54
N MET A 32 18.09 -4.34 14.57
CA MET A 32 18.35 -5.64 13.98
C MET A 32 18.57 -5.53 12.46
N LEU A 33 17.69 -4.85 11.72
CA LEU A 33 17.84 -4.69 10.27
C LEU A 33 19.09 -3.87 9.90
N SER A 34 19.53 -2.97 10.79
CA SER A 34 20.72 -2.13 10.60
C SER A 34 22.03 -2.81 11.00
N SER A 35 22.00 -3.96 11.69
CA SER A 35 23.20 -4.65 12.19
C SER A 35 24.06 -5.28 11.07
N LYS A 36 23.65 -5.14 9.80
CA LYS A 36 24.28 -5.70 8.60
C LYS A 36 24.44 -7.22 8.64
N THR A 37 23.68 -7.93 9.48
CA THR A 37 23.61 -9.40 9.44
C THR A 37 23.17 -9.86 8.05
N PRO A 38 24.00 -10.63 7.32
CA PRO A 38 23.68 -11.09 5.98
C PRO A 38 22.35 -11.85 5.94
N GLY A 39 21.49 -11.54 4.97
CA GLY A 39 20.22 -12.22 4.75
C GLY A 39 19.08 -11.83 5.70
N LEU A 40 19.33 -11.07 6.79
CA LEU A 40 18.29 -10.71 7.76
C LEU A 40 17.17 -9.85 7.15
N VAL A 41 17.53 -8.84 6.36
CA VAL A 41 16.55 -7.99 5.65
C VAL A 41 15.72 -8.82 4.68
N ALA A 42 16.36 -9.71 3.91
CA ALA A 42 15.67 -10.59 2.96
C ALA A 42 14.70 -11.55 3.68
N ALA A 43 15.11 -12.14 4.81
CA ALA A 43 14.27 -13.02 5.63
C ALA A 43 13.09 -12.27 6.26
N PHE A 44 13.32 -11.05 6.75
CA PHE A 44 12.26 -10.17 7.25
C PHE A 44 11.22 -9.91 6.15
N LEU A 45 11.65 -9.43 4.98
CA LEU A 45 10.75 -9.13 3.86
C LEU A 45 10.03 -10.38 3.35
N ALA A 46 10.71 -11.54 3.26
CA ALA A 46 10.06 -12.81 2.90
C ALA A 46 8.96 -13.18 3.90
N SER A 47 9.21 -13.04 5.21
CA SER A 47 8.23 -13.32 6.25
C SER A 47 7.05 -12.35 6.19
N THR A 48 7.32 -11.06 5.94
CA THR A 48 6.29 -10.04 5.72
C THR A 48 5.40 -10.40 4.52
N ARG A 49 5.99 -10.77 3.38
CA ARG A 49 5.24 -11.18 2.18
C ARG A 49 4.34 -12.37 2.48
N THR A 50 4.87 -13.42 3.09
CA THR A 50 4.09 -14.61 3.48
C THR A 50 2.90 -14.22 4.37
N ARG A 51 3.12 -13.36 5.37
CA ARG A 51 2.05 -12.88 6.26
C ARG A 51 1.00 -12.06 5.51
N LEU A 52 1.42 -11.20 4.58
CA LEU A 52 0.51 -10.37 3.79
C LEU A 52 -0.31 -11.22 2.82
N HIS A 53 0.29 -12.20 2.14
CA HIS A 53 -0.44 -13.15 1.28
C HIS A 53 -1.50 -13.93 2.07
N HIS A 54 -1.18 -14.44 3.27
CA HIS A 54 -2.16 -15.16 4.09
C HIS A 54 -3.30 -14.26 4.59
N ARG A 55 -3.05 -12.96 4.83
CA ARG A 55 -4.14 -12.01 5.19
C ARG A 55 -4.96 -11.57 3.98
N SER A 56 -4.44 -11.67 2.76
CA SER A 56 -5.18 -11.33 1.54
C SER A 56 -6.37 -12.25 1.25
N GLY A 57 -6.44 -13.44 1.88
CA GLY A 57 -7.53 -14.41 1.65
C GLY A 57 -8.79 -14.25 2.51
N GLY A 58 -8.86 -13.32 3.47
CA GLY A 58 -9.90 -13.36 4.51
C GLY A 58 -10.68 -12.07 4.79
N GLY A 59 -10.39 -10.98 4.09
CA GLY A 59 -11.16 -9.76 4.24
C GLY A 59 -11.15 -9.04 2.92
N ALA A 60 -12.27 -9.09 2.20
CA ALA A 60 -12.61 -8.07 1.23
C ALA A 60 -12.17 -6.74 1.84
N VAL A 61 -11.28 -6.01 1.16
CA VAL A 61 -11.03 -4.62 1.54
C VAL A 61 -12.43 -4.02 1.58
N ALA A 62 -12.94 -3.72 2.78
CA ALA A 62 -14.26 -3.15 2.93
C ALA A 62 -14.30 -1.99 1.95
N GLU A 63 -15.21 -2.04 0.97
CA GLU A 63 -15.24 -1.08 -0.11
C GLU A 63 -15.11 0.30 0.50
N LEU A 64 -14.05 1.02 0.14
CA LEU A 64 -13.85 2.38 0.60
C LEU A 64 -14.91 3.22 -0.12
N LYS A 65 -16.09 3.32 0.49
CA LYS A 65 -17.27 3.94 -0.12
C LYS A 65 -17.14 5.44 -0.25
N GLN A 66 -16.44 6.07 0.69
CA GLN A 66 -16.21 7.51 0.69
C GLN A 66 -14.85 7.84 1.34
N PRO A 67 -14.21 8.95 0.93
CA PRO A 67 -12.88 9.32 1.39
C PRO A 67 -12.93 10.20 2.66
N PHE A 68 -14.10 10.72 3.03
CA PHE A 68 -14.31 11.60 4.18
C PHE A 68 -14.80 10.84 5.41
N SER A 69 -14.39 11.35 6.56
CA SER A 69 -14.87 10.94 7.87
C SER A 69 -16.22 11.58 8.17
N GLU A 70 -17.04 10.90 8.99
CA GLU A 70 -18.23 11.50 9.60
C GLU A 70 -17.88 12.61 10.60
N ALA A 71 -16.60 12.68 11.04
CA ALA A 71 -16.10 13.67 12.00
C ALA A 71 -16.02 15.10 11.43
N GLY A 72 -16.16 15.28 10.12
CA GLY A 72 -16.18 16.61 9.50
C GLY A 72 -15.96 16.57 7.99
N PRO A 73 -16.37 17.63 7.27
CA PRO A 73 -16.35 17.67 5.80
C PRO A 73 -14.95 17.64 5.17
N ASP A 74 -13.91 17.80 5.97
CA ASP A 74 -12.52 17.87 5.52
C ASP A 74 -11.61 16.79 6.13
N ALA A 75 -12.13 16.00 7.08
CA ALA A 75 -11.33 14.99 7.77
C ALA A 75 -11.25 13.70 6.93
N PRO A 76 -10.06 13.11 6.70
CA PRO A 76 -9.94 11.86 5.98
C PRO A 76 -10.58 10.70 6.76
N ALA A 77 -11.29 9.82 6.04
CA ALA A 77 -11.88 8.62 6.61
C ALA A 77 -10.77 7.71 7.21
N PRO A 78 -10.97 7.13 8.40
CA PRO A 78 -10.04 6.15 8.95
C PRO A 78 -9.75 4.98 7.99
N GLN A 79 -10.74 4.59 7.18
CA GLN A 79 -10.62 3.54 6.18
C GLN A 79 -9.71 3.95 5.01
N LEU A 80 -9.66 5.23 4.65
CA LEU A 80 -8.73 5.76 3.65
C LEU A 80 -7.30 5.65 4.17
N LEU A 81 -7.05 6.10 5.39
CA LEU A 81 -5.73 6.01 6.03
C LEU A 81 -5.27 4.55 6.21
N ALA A 82 -6.18 3.65 6.57
CA ALA A 82 -5.90 2.22 6.66
C ALA A 82 -5.58 1.59 5.31
N SER A 83 -6.28 2.00 4.24
CA SER A 83 -6.02 1.54 2.87
C SER A 83 -4.65 1.98 2.37
N LEU A 84 -4.28 3.24 2.63
CA LEU A 84 -2.93 3.74 2.34
C LEU A 84 -1.88 2.96 3.13
N ALA A 85 -2.03 2.81 4.45
CA ALA A 85 -1.11 2.03 5.27
C ALA A 85 -0.93 0.59 4.77
N ARG A 86 -2.01 -0.05 4.29
CA ARG A 86 -1.96 -1.37 3.66
C ARG A 86 -1.17 -1.36 2.35
N ALA A 87 -1.40 -0.38 1.48
CA ALA A 87 -0.62 -0.22 0.25
C ALA A 87 0.87 -0.08 0.56
N ARG A 88 1.24 0.75 1.55
CA ARG A 88 2.63 0.96 1.99
C ARG A 88 3.31 -0.31 2.49
N MET A 89 2.57 -1.15 3.23
CA MET A 89 3.09 -2.46 3.64
C MET A 89 3.32 -3.39 2.44
N LEU A 90 2.43 -3.38 1.44
CA LEU A 90 2.53 -4.23 0.26
C LEU A 90 3.73 -3.82 -0.60
N TYR A 91 3.79 -2.58 -1.10
CA TYR A 91 4.90 -2.14 -1.95
C TYR A 91 6.23 -2.13 -1.17
N GLY A 92 6.21 -1.78 0.12
CA GLY A 92 7.41 -1.82 0.98
C GLY A 92 7.94 -3.24 1.24
N SER A 93 7.12 -4.27 0.98
CA SER A 93 7.52 -5.67 1.06
C SER A 93 7.92 -6.29 -0.28
N GLY A 94 7.91 -5.50 -1.37
CA GLY A 94 8.15 -5.99 -2.73
C GLY A 94 6.94 -6.69 -3.36
N LEU A 95 5.71 -6.40 -2.88
CA LEU A 95 4.46 -6.83 -3.50
C LEU A 95 3.81 -5.63 -4.19
N GLY A 96 4.49 -5.12 -5.22
CA GLY A 96 4.10 -3.93 -5.96
C GLY A 96 2.73 -4.09 -6.59
N PHE A 97 2.49 -5.18 -7.35
CA PHE A 97 1.21 -5.37 -8.04
C PHE A 97 0.04 -5.49 -7.06
N ALA A 98 0.24 -6.20 -5.95
CA ALA A 98 -0.77 -6.33 -4.91
C ALA A 98 -1.11 -4.98 -4.24
N SER A 99 -0.17 -4.03 -4.23
CA SER A 99 -0.39 -2.70 -3.67
C SER A 99 -1.31 -1.83 -4.53
N LEU A 100 -1.44 -2.10 -5.83
CA LEU A 100 -2.23 -1.28 -6.74
C LEU A 100 -3.73 -1.35 -6.43
N GLN A 101 -4.23 -2.48 -5.93
CA GLN A 101 -5.65 -2.64 -5.62
C GLN A 101 -6.15 -1.67 -4.52
N PRO A 102 -5.55 -1.60 -3.30
CA PRO A 102 -5.97 -0.62 -2.30
C PRO A 102 -5.76 0.82 -2.76
N LEU A 103 -4.75 1.09 -3.60
CA LEU A 103 -4.54 2.42 -4.18
C LEU A 103 -5.64 2.81 -5.16
N ALA A 104 -6.04 1.90 -6.05
CA ALA A 104 -7.16 2.11 -6.96
C ALA A 104 -8.48 2.31 -6.21
N ALA A 105 -8.67 1.63 -5.07
CA ALA A 105 -9.82 1.85 -4.19
C ALA A 105 -9.82 3.26 -3.58
N VAL A 106 -8.66 3.79 -3.18
CA VAL A 106 -8.53 5.18 -2.72
C VAL A 106 -8.92 6.16 -3.82
N VAL A 107 -8.37 6.01 -5.04
CA VAL A 107 -8.72 6.90 -6.16
C VAL A 107 -10.19 6.77 -6.55
N ARG A 108 -10.79 5.58 -6.58
CA ARG A 108 -12.22 5.45 -6.87
C ARG A 108 -13.09 6.12 -5.81
N SER A 109 -12.66 6.07 -4.55
CA SER A 109 -13.42 6.67 -3.47
C SER A 109 -13.52 8.19 -3.59
N THR A 110 -12.70 8.86 -4.41
CA THR A 110 -12.80 10.31 -4.62
C THR A 110 -13.83 10.73 -5.67
N ILE A 111 -14.42 9.79 -6.39
CA ILE A 111 -15.39 10.09 -7.46
C ILE A 111 -16.73 10.52 -6.84
N GLY A 112 -17.30 11.63 -7.33
CA GLY A 112 -18.56 12.19 -6.84
C GLY A 112 -18.39 13.01 -5.56
N HIS A 113 -17.16 13.35 -5.21
CA HIS A 113 -16.76 13.90 -3.93
C HIS A 113 -15.90 15.13 -4.14
N ARG A 114 -16.08 16.15 -3.28
CA ARG A 114 -15.40 17.46 -3.41
C ARG A 114 -14.62 17.77 -2.15
N TRP A 115 -13.44 18.33 -2.30
CA TRP A 115 -12.56 18.70 -1.19
C TRP A 115 -12.08 20.15 -1.30
N LEU A 116 -11.64 20.69 -0.18
CA LEU A 116 -10.98 21.98 -0.12
C LEU A 116 -9.50 21.81 -0.50
N PRO A 117 -8.91 22.67 -1.34
CA PRO A 117 -7.50 22.54 -1.76
C PRO A 117 -6.49 22.48 -0.61
N GLU A 118 -6.73 23.23 0.47
CA GLU A 118 -5.87 23.28 1.65
C GLU A 118 -6.40 22.39 2.81
N GLY A 119 -7.30 21.47 2.47
CA GLY A 119 -7.95 20.59 3.41
C GLY A 119 -7.12 19.40 3.86
N GLN A 120 -7.43 18.82 5.02
CA GLN A 120 -6.75 17.60 5.51
C GLN A 120 -6.92 16.43 4.55
N ILE A 121 -8.10 16.33 3.90
CA ILE A 121 -8.32 15.32 2.88
C ILE A 121 -7.45 15.57 1.64
N ALA A 122 -7.31 16.81 1.17
CA ALA A 122 -6.46 17.13 0.02
C ALA A 122 -5.00 16.74 0.29
N TYR A 123 -4.50 17.02 1.50
CA TYR A 123 -3.19 16.55 1.93
C TYR A 123 -3.08 15.01 1.90
N ALA A 124 -4.11 14.29 2.38
CA ALA A 124 -4.13 12.84 2.34
C ALA A 124 -4.14 12.29 0.90
N LEU A 125 -4.81 12.97 -0.04
CA LEU A 125 -4.83 12.60 -1.47
C LEU A 125 -3.49 12.87 -2.15
N VAL A 126 -2.79 13.95 -1.81
CA VAL A 126 -1.40 14.19 -2.26
C VAL A 126 -0.45 13.11 -1.74
N MET A 127 -0.64 12.66 -0.50
CA MET A 127 0.12 11.51 0.02
C MET A 127 -0.20 10.21 -0.73
N ALA A 128 -1.46 10.02 -1.13
CA ALA A 128 -1.87 8.88 -1.94
C ALA A 128 -1.27 8.93 -3.36
N ASP A 129 -1.15 10.10 -3.97
CA ASP A 129 -0.45 10.31 -5.24
C ASP A 129 1.02 9.85 -5.17
N ALA A 130 1.72 10.24 -4.09
CA ALA A 130 3.08 9.77 -3.83
C ALA A 130 3.14 8.24 -3.62
N ASP A 131 2.18 7.67 -2.89
CA ASP A 131 2.12 6.22 -2.66
C ASP A 131 1.86 5.44 -3.97
N ILE A 132 1.07 5.98 -4.91
CA ILE A 132 0.87 5.35 -6.22
C ILE A 132 2.17 5.29 -7.01
N ALA A 133 2.93 6.38 -7.05
CA ALA A 133 4.23 6.39 -7.72
C ALA A 133 5.20 5.36 -7.09
N GLN A 134 5.19 5.21 -5.76
CA GLN A 134 5.98 4.19 -5.07
C GLN A 134 5.48 2.76 -5.35
N GLY A 135 4.17 2.55 -5.41
CA GLY A 135 3.58 1.26 -5.78
C GLY A 135 3.99 0.82 -7.18
N LEU A 136 3.95 1.73 -8.15
CA LEU A 136 4.40 1.46 -9.52
C LEU A 136 5.91 1.20 -9.58
N GLN A 137 6.72 1.97 -8.86
CA GLN A 137 8.16 1.70 -8.78
C GLN A 137 8.43 0.29 -8.21
N SER A 138 7.71 -0.11 -7.16
CA SER A 138 7.80 -1.45 -6.60
C SER A 138 7.35 -2.53 -7.59
N CYS A 139 6.38 -2.28 -8.46
CA CYS A 139 6.01 -3.22 -9.53
C CYS A 139 7.19 -3.46 -10.50
N LYS A 140 7.92 -2.40 -10.87
CA LYS A 140 9.12 -2.52 -11.74
C LYS A 140 10.20 -3.37 -11.08
N GLU A 141 10.42 -3.18 -9.78
CA GLU A 141 11.38 -3.97 -9.00
C GLU A 141 10.94 -5.43 -8.85
N GLU A 142 9.65 -5.67 -8.64
CA GLU A 142 9.06 -7.01 -8.54
C GLU A 142 9.25 -7.80 -9.85
N MET A 143 9.05 -7.15 -11.01
CA MET A 143 9.31 -7.74 -12.33
C MET A 143 10.79 -8.07 -12.55
N GLN A 144 11.70 -7.20 -12.11
CA GLN A 144 13.15 -7.41 -12.24
C GLN A 144 13.68 -8.48 -11.28
N GLY A 145 13.03 -8.67 -10.13
CA GLY A 145 13.45 -9.58 -9.07
C GLY A 145 13.28 -11.07 -9.38
N GLY A 146 12.75 -11.43 -10.56
CA GLY A 146 12.61 -12.82 -11.00
C GLY A 146 11.59 -13.65 -10.19
N ALA A 147 10.74 -12.99 -9.39
CA ALA A 147 9.60 -13.65 -8.76
C ALA A 147 8.64 -14.15 -9.85
N ALA A 148 7.92 -15.24 -9.58
CA ALA A 148 6.82 -15.66 -10.46
C ALA A 148 5.69 -14.62 -10.37
N VAL A 149 5.79 -13.57 -11.18
CA VAL A 149 4.79 -12.51 -11.28
C VAL A 149 3.63 -13.02 -12.12
N ASP A 150 2.42 -12.95 -11.56
CA ASP A 150 1.21 -13.11 -12.35
C ASP A 150 0.99 -11.82 -13.17
N TYR A 151 1.58 -11.79 -14.36
CA TYR A 151 1.47 -10.64 -15.27
C TYR A 151 0.03 -10.34 -15.69
N ALA A 152 -0.85 -11.34 -15.72
CA ALA A 152 -2.25 -11.13 -16.04
C ALA A 152 -2.97 -10.37 -14.91
N ALA A 153 -2.77 -10.81 -13.66
CA ALA A 153 -3.27 -10.11 -12.49
C ALA A 153 -2.65 -8.70 -12.35
N GLY A 154 -1.35 -8.56 -12.61
CA GLY A 154 -0.66 -7.27 -12.60
C GLY A 154 -1.19 -6.30 -13.65
N SER A 155 -1.42 -6.77 -14.89
CA SER A 155 -2.03 -5.98 -15.96
C SER A 155 -3.46 -5.55 -15.63
N ALA A 156 -4.26 -6.44 -15.03
CA ALA A 156 -5.61 -6.12 -14.59
C ALA A 156 -5.59 -5.01 -13.52
N ALA A 157 -4.72 -5.14 -12.52
CA ALA A 157 -4.60 -4.15 -11.44
C ALA A 157 -4.13 -2.78 -11.97
N LEU A 158 -3.21 -2.74 -12.94
CA LEU A 158 -2.77 -1.50 -13.58
C LEU A 158 -3.89 -0.83 -14.38
N LYS A 159 -4.65 -1.61 -15.16
CA LYS A 159 -5.81 -1.10 -15.91
C LYS A 159 -6.89 -0.56 -14.99
N GLU A 160 -7.13 -1.23 -13.87
CA GLU A 160 -8.08 -0.79 -12.85
C GLU A 160 -7.66 0.55 -12.22
N LEU A 161 -6.38 0.71 -11.88
CA LEU A 161 -5.85 1.97 -11.37
C LEU A 161 -5.93 3.09 -12.42
N ALA A 162 -5.57 2.81 -13.67
CA ALA A 162 -5.65 3.77 -14.77
C ALA A 162 -7.10 4.25 -14.99
N ALA A 163 -8.06 3.33 -15.00
CA ALA A 163 -9.47 3.66 -15.14
C ALA A 163 -9.99 4.51 -13.97
N ALA A 164 -9.56 4.22 -12.73
CA ALA A 164 -9.91 5.01 -11.56
C ALA A 164 -9.36 6.44 -11.63
N LEU A 165 -8.09 6.60 -12.02
CA LEU A 165 -7.45 7.90 -12.18
C LEU A 165 -8.16 8.75 -13.24
N GLU A 166 -8.50 8.15 -14.38
CA GLU A 166 -9.19 8.84 -15.47
C GLU A 166 -10.62 9.23 -15.08
N ALA A 167 -11.33 8.37 -14.36
CA ALA A 167 -12.67 8.69 -13.85
C ALA A 167 -12.61 9.81 -12.80
N SER A 168 -11.66 9.77 -11.86
CA SER A 168 -11.48 10.83 -10.88
C SER A 168 -11.04 12.14 -11.53
N ARG A 169 -10.22 12.11 -12.58
CA ARG A 169 -9.81 13.33 -13.32
C ARG A 169 -11.02 14.03 -13.91
N ARG A 170 -11.85 13.27 -14.64
CA ARG A 170 -13.07 13.81 -15.25
C ARG A 170 -14.03 14.40 -14.22
N ASP A 171 -14.24 13.71 -13.11
CA ASP A 171 -15.09 14.21 -12.02
C ASP A 171 -14.56 15.53 -11.44
N VAL A 172 -13.25 15.63 -11.21
CA VAL A 172 -12.62 16.86 -10.71
C VAL A 172 -12.70 18.02 -11.70
N ASP A 173 -12.48 17.73 -12.99
CA ASP A 173 -12.60 18.73 -14.06
C ASP A 173 -14.04 19.26 -14.17
N GLU A 174 -15.06 18.43 -13.96
CA GLU A 174 -16.47 18.81 -14.00
C GLU A 174 -16.87 19.81 -12.91
N TRP A 175 -16.34 19.68 -11.68
CA TRP A 175 -16.64 20.64 -10.61
C TRP A 175 -15.61 21.77 -10.47
N GLY A 176 -14.54 21.75 -11.27
CA GLY A 176 -13.51 22.80 -11.30
C GLY A 176 -12.53 22.73 -10.12
N GLY A 177 -12.27 21.53 -9.62
CA GLY A 177 -11.32 21.29 -8.52
C GLY A 177 -9.88 21.15 -8.98
N GLU A 178 -8.97 21.02 -8.00
CA GLU A 178 -7.58 20.65 -8.26
C GLU A 178 -7.43 19.12 -8.19
N PHE A 179 -6.90 18.52 -9.25
CA PHE A 179 -6.70 17.07 -9.33
C PHE A 179 -5.47 16.64 -8.53
N PRO A 180 -5.63 15.82 -7.47
CA PRO A 180 -4.53 15.54 -6.54
C PRO A 180 -3.56 14.48 -7.04
N PHE A 181 -3.89 13.73 -8.10
CA PHE A 181 -3.15 12.53 -8.52
C PHE A 181 -2.31 12.76 -9.80
N GLU A 182 -1.76 13.95 -10.00
CA GLU A 182 -1.04 14.29 -11.24
C GLU A 182 0.17 13.38 -11.50
N ARG A 183 0.97 13.10 -10.47
CA ARG A 183 2.20 12.30 -10.61
C ARG A 183 1.85 10.84 -10.86
N ALA A 184 0.81 10.33 -10.20
CA ALA A 184 0.27 9.01 -10.41
C ALA A 184 -0.21 8.82 -11.85
N MET A 185 -0.96 9.79 -12.38
CA MET A 185 -1.42 9.76 -13.77
C MET A 185 -0.25 9.67 -14.74
N PHE A 186 0.75 10.54 -14.58
CA PHE A 186 1.97 10.48 -15.41
C PHE A 186 2.70 9.14 -15.27
N SER A 187 2.84 8.63 -14.05
CA SER A 187 3.54 7.39 -13.76
C SER A 187 2.86 6.16 -14.37
N VAL A 188 1.52 6.13 -14.38
CA VAL A 188 0.74 5.06 -15.01
C VAL A 188 0.90 5.09 -16.54
N LEU A 189 0.87 6.29 -17.14
CA LEU A 189 1.04 6.44 -18.59
C LEU A 189 2.44 6.03 -19.07
N ASP A 190 3.47 6.27 -18.26
CA ASP A 190 4.85 5.84 -18.55
C ASP A 190 5.11 4.36 -18.19
N PHE A 191 4.19 3.70 -17.48
CA PHE A 191 4.39 2.33 -17.04
C PHE A 191 4.35 1.34 -18.21
N LYS A 192 5.40 0.52 -18.33
CA LYS A 192 5.50 -0.55 -19.34
C LYS A 192 5.60 -1.90 -18.63
N LEU A 193 4.64 -2.77 -18.92
CA LEU A 193 4.66 -4.19 -18.56
C LEU A 193 5.56 -4.98 -19.51
#